data_AF-A0A3D3YXA9-F1
#
_entry.id   AF-A0A3D3YXA9-F1
#
_cell.length_a   1.000
_cell.length_b   1.000
_cell.length_c   1.000
_cell.angle_alpha   90.00
_cell.angle_beta   90.00
_cell.angle_gamma   90.00
#
_symmetry.space_group_name_H-M   'P 1'
#
loop_
_entity.id
_entity.type
_entity.pdbx_description
1 polymer ?
#
loop_
_entity_poly.entity_id
_entity_poly.type
_entity_poly.pdbx_seq_one_letter_code
_entity_poly.pdbx_strand_id
1 'polypeptide(L)' 'MDDAVREAFDLAVPGGSVVLAPACASQDMFRDYRDRGERFALAAASLGTPAPDDRPEPRRSDA' A
#
# COMPACT_ATOMS: atom_id res chain seq x y z
N MET A 1 8.07 4.22 3.49
CA MET A 1 6.60 4.24 3.36
C MET A 1 6.24 4.08 1.89
N ASP A 2 6.82 4.92 1.04
CA ASP A 2 6.63 4.93 -0.41
C ASP A 2 6.77 3.53 -1.04
N ASP A 3 7.87 2.82 -0.76
CA ASP A 3 8.09 1.46 -1.30
C ASP A 3 7.01 0.47 -0.86
N ALA A 4 6.59 0.51 0.41
CA ALA A 4 5.57 -0.40 0.94
C ALA A 4 4.19 -0.11 0.33
N VAL A 5 3.87 1.16 0.09
CA VAL A 5 2.61 1.58 -0.54
C VAL A 5 2.59 1.20 -2.01
N ARG A 6 3.71 1.38 -2.73
CA ARG A 6 3.86 0.97 -4.13
C ARG A 6 3.72 -0.54 -4.29
N GLU A 7 4.44 -1.32 -3.48
CA GLU A 7 4.35 -2.78 -3.53
C GLU A 7 2.93 -3.26 -3.22
N ALA A 8 2.29 -2.70 -2.18
CA ALA A 8 0.91 -3.06 -1.84
C ALA A 8 -0.08 -2.70 -2.95
N PHE A 9 0.14 -1.60 -3.67
CA PHE A 9 -0.68 -1.18 -4.80
C PHE A 9 -0.51 -2.12 -6.00
N ASP A 10 0.72 -2.51 -6.32
CA ASP A 10 1.01 -3.44 -7.42
C ASP A 10 0.47 -4.85 -7.14
N LEU A 11 0.38 -5.24 -5.87
CA LEU A 11 -0.22 -6.51 -5.42
C LEU A 11 -1.76 -6.47 -5.32
N ALA A 12 -2.36 -5.29 -5.20
CA ALA A 12 -3.79 -5.17 -5.02
C ALA A 12 -4.55 -5.54 -6.30
N VAL A 13 -5.61 -6.33 -6.16
CA VAL A 13 -6.52 -6.61 -7.27
C VAL A 13 -7.35 -5.35 -7.59
N PRO A 14 -7.85 -5.20 -8.82
CA PRO A 14 -8.78 -4.12 -9.16
C PRO A 14 -10.01 -4.14 -8.24
N GLY A 15 -10.37 -2.97 -7.72
CA GLY A 15 -11.44 -2.84 -6.73
C GLY A 15 -11.05 -3.34 -5.33
N GLY A 16 -9.83 -3.84 -5.14
CA GLY A 16 -9.26 -4.16 -3.84
C GLY A 16 -8.83 -2.92 -3.07
N SER A 17 -8.58 -3.11 -1.77
CA SER A 17 -8.20 -2.04 -0.84
C SER A 17 -6.85 -2.34 -0.21
N VAL A 18 -6.02 -1.30 -0.07
CA VAL A 18 -4.79 -1.33 0.73
C VAL A 18 -5.06 -0.65 2.07
N VAL A 19 -4.69 -1.29 3.18
CA VAL A 19 -4.92 -0.78 4.54
C VAL A 19 -3.61 -0.69 5.30
N LEU A 20 -3.35 0.46 5.92
CA LEU A 20 -2.23 0.65 6.84
C LEU A 20 -2.60 0.11 8.24
N ALA A 21 -2.10 -1.06 8.61
CA ALA A 21 -2.35 -1.71 9.91
C ALA A 21 -1.06 -2.22 10.59
N PRO A 22 -0.16 -1.34 11.07
CA PRO A 22 1.20 -1.71 11.47
C PRO A 22 1.33 -2.42 12.83
N ALA A 23 0.26 -2.50 13.63
CA ALA A 23 0.20 -3.13 14.97
C ALA A 23 1.25 -2.66 16.02
N CYS A 24 2.14 -1.75 15.66
CA CYS A 24 3.30 -1.32 16.44
C CYS A 24 3.40 0.21 16.57
N ALA A 25 4.19 0.65 17.56
CA ALA A 25 4.61 2.04 17.72
C ALA A 25 5.33 2.55 16.45
N SER A 26 5.31 3.86 16.23
CA SER A 26 5.85 4.48 15.00
C SER A 26 7.21 5.17 15.18
N GLN A 27 7.70 5.26 16.42
CA GLN A 27 8.82 6.12 16.81
C GLN A 27 10.19 5.63 16.33
N ASP A 28 10.26 4.42 15.80
CA ASP A 28 11.44 3.83 15.17
C ASP A 28 11.77 4.45 13.81
N MET A 29 10.73 4.85 13.05
CA MET A 29 10.88 5.34 11.67
C MET A 29 10.17 6.67 11.39
N PHE A 30 9.30 7.12 12.29
CA PHE A 30 8.45 8.30 12.12
C PHE A 30 8.42 9.14 13.40
N ARG A 31 8.07 10.43 13.27
CA ARG A 31 7.95 11.30 14.45
C ARG A 31 6.87 10.80 15.41
N ASP A 32 5.72 10.43 14.86
CA ASP A 32 4.54 9.99 15.60
C ASP A 32 3.60 9.20 14.67
N TYR A 33 2.46 8.73 15.20
CA TYR A 33 1.53 7.92 14.42
C TYR A 33 0.85 8.72 13.29
N ARG A 34 0.73 10.04 13.46
CA ARG A 34 0.11 10.95 12.49
C ARG A 34 1.05 11.16 11.32
N ASP A 35 2.33 11.42 11.56
CA ASP A 35 3.37 11.51 10.53
C ASP A 35 3.41 10.21 9.70
N ARG A 36 3.36 9.03 10.34
CA ARG A 36 3.24 7.75 9.62
C ARG A 36 2.02 7.68 8.71
N GLY A 37 0.85 8.14 9.20
CA GLY A 37 -0.38 8.19 8.41
C GLY A 37 -0.34 9.19 7.26
N GLU A 38 0.23 10.38 7.50
CA GLU A 38 0.42 11.42 6.48
C GLU A 38 1.36 10.95 5.37
N ARG A 39 2.46 10.26 5.72
CA ARG A 39 3.37 9.63 4.75
C ARG A 39 2.66 8.58 3.90
N PHE A 40 1.78 7.77 4.49
CA PHE A 40 0.97 6.80 3.74
C PHE A 40 0.00 7.50 2.77
N ALA A 41 -0.71 8.53 3.24
CA ALA A 41 -1.66 9.28 2.41
C ALA A 41 -0.95 9.97 1.23
N LEU A 42 0.22 10.58 1.47
CA LEU A 42 1.01 11.22 0.42
C LEU A 42 1.52 10.20 -0.61
N ALA A 43 2.06 9.07 -0.14
CA ALA A 43 2.50 8.00 -1.03
C ALA A 43 1.34 7.46 -1.87
N ALA A 44 0.19 7.19 -1.27
CA ALA A 44 -1.00 6.71 -1.99
C ALA A 44 -1.52 7.75 -3.00
N ALA A 45 -1.54 9.03 -2.65
CA ALA A 45 -1.96 10.11 -3.56
C ALA A 45 -1.00 10.31 -4.74
N SER A 46 0.28 9.93 -4.59
CA SER A 46 1.26 9.96 -5.68
C SER A 46 1.09 8.81 -6.68
N LEU A 47 0.35 7.76 -6.31
CA LEU A 47 0.03 6.66 -7.21
C LEU A 47 -1.13 7.06 -8.12
N GLY A 48 -0.93 6.93 -9.44
CA GLY A 48 -2.00 7.08 -10.42
C GLY A 48 -2.99 5.91 -10.37
N THR A 49 -3.96 5.89 -11.29
CA THR A 49 -4.77 4.68 -11.52
C THR A 49 -3.88 3.62 -12.19
N PRO A 50 -3.90 2.34 -11.75
CA PRO A 50 -3.06 1.33 -12.37
C PRO A 50 -3.52 1.11 -13.81
N ALA A 51 -2.56 0.94 -14.73
CA ALA A 51 -2.87 0.63 -16.12
C ALA A 51 -3.62 -0.71 -16.20
N PRO A 52 -4.61 -0.88 -17.10
CA PRO A 52 -5.43 -2.08 -17.14
C PRO A 52 -4.65 -3.38 -17.40
N ASP A 53 -3.44 -3.31 -17.96
CA ASP A 53 -2.80 -4.41 -18.68
C ASP A 53 -1.54 -5.01 -18.00
N ASP A 54 -1.02 -4.41 -16.92
CA ASP A 54 0.19 -4.91 -16.22
C ASP A 54 -0.09 -5.99 -15.15
N ARG A 55 -1.28 -6.59 -15.16
CA ARG A 55 -1.71 -7.43 -14.04
C ARG A 55 -1.23 -8.88 -14.19
N PRO A 56 -0.42 -9.41 -13.24
CA PRO A 56 -0.20 -10.84 -13.17
C PRO A 56 -1.54 -11.54 -12.88
N GLU A 57 -1.82 -12.62 -13.61
CA GLU A 57 -2.97 -13.50 -13.39
C GLU A 57 -3.10 -13.82 -11.89
N PRO A 58 -4.30 -13.69 -11.29
CA PRO A 58 -4.48 -13.96 -9.87
C PRO A 58 -4.00 -15.37 -9.60
N ARG A 59 -3.01 -15.52 -8.72
CA ARG A 59 -2.53 -16.83 -8.28
C ARG A 59 -3.75 -17.55 -7.70
N ARG A 60 -4.27 -18.53 -8.44
CA ARG A 60 -5.35 -19.41 -7.98
C ARG A 60 -4.88 -20.00 -6.67
N SER A 61 -5.57 -19.66 -5.58
CA SER A 61 -5.35 -20.29 -4.30
C SER A 61 -5.84 -21.73 -4.43
N ASP A 62 -4.92 -22.69 -4.41
CA ASP A 62 -5.25 -24.10 -4.23
C ASP A 62 -5.83 -24.27 -2.82
N ALA A 63 -7.14 -24.45 -2.74
CA ALA A 63 -7.88 -24.97 -1.59
C ALA A 63 -9.20 -25.59 -2.05
#